data_AF-A0A8T3YPN2-F1
#
_entry.id   AF-A0A8T3YPN2-F1
#
_cell.length_a   1.000
_cell.length_b   1.000
_cell.length_c   1.000
_cell.angle_alpha   90.00
_cell.angle_beta   90.00
_cell.angle_gamma   90.00
#
_symmetry.space_group_name_H-M   'P 1'
#
loop_
_entity.id
_entity.type
_entity.pdbx_description
1 polymer ?
#
loop_
_entity_poly.entity_id
_entity_poly.type
_entity_poly.pdbx_seq_one_letter_code
_entity_poly.pdbx_strand_id
1 'polypeptide(L)' 'MGSKKLAVLRDNSTPELEAKIVDLKSELVKERALISSGTRAEKPAKIRNARRQVARILTIINEKKAKKHGKDGRGD' A
#
# COMPACT_ATOMS: atom_id res chain seq x y z
N MET A 1 -1.56 -15.70 -4.82
CA MET A 1 -0.68 -14.58 -5.22
C MET A 1 0.09 -14.03 -4.03
N GLY A 2 1.33 -14.50 -3.86
CA GLY A 2 2.44 -13.69 -3.35
C GLY A 2 2.69 -13.65 -1.83
N SER A 3 2.93 -14.78 -1.18
CA SER A 3 3.55 -14.84 0.16
C SER A 3 4.93 -14.15 0.22
N LYS A 4 5.68 -14.09 -0.89
CA LYS A 4 6.98 -13.39 -0.98
C LYS A 4 6.89 -11.86 -1.02
N LYS A 5 5.79 -11.25 -1.50
CA LYS A 5 5.69 -9.77 -1.62
C LYS A 5 5.55 -9.06 -0.28
N LEU A 6 4.93 -9.69 0.72
CA LEU A 6 4.76 -9.09 2.05
C LEU A 6 6.06 -9.02 2.85
N ALA A 7 6.91 -10.04 2.75
CA ALA A 7 8.21 -10.05 3.42
C ALA A 7 9.08 -8.89 2.92
N VAL A 8 9.19 -8.76 1.59
CA VAL A 8 9.95 -7.67 0.95
C VAL A 8 9.42 -6.29 1.37
N LEU A 9 8.11 -6.12 1.51
CA LEU A 9 7.51 -4.86 1.98
C LEU A 9 7.92 -4.49 3.42
N ARG A 10 8.19 -5.47 4.28
CA ARG A 10 8.71 -5.20 5.63
C ARG A 10 10.17 -4.76 5.60
N ASP A 11 10.95 -5.21 4.62
CA ASP A 11 12.36 -4.85 4.46
C ASP A 11 12.57 -3.44 3.85
N ASN A 12 11.59 -2.92 3.10
CA ASN A 12 11.65 -1.59 2.49
C ASN A 12 11.64 -0.46 3.54
N SER A 13 12.28 0.67 3.25
CA SER A 13 12.24 1.84 4.13
C SER A 13 10.87 2.53 4.10
N THR A 14 10.50 3.26 5.16
CA THR A 14 9.24 4.03 5.22
C THR A 14 9.01 4.93 4.00
N PRO A 15 9.98 5.74 3.52
CA PRO A 15 9.82 6.54 2.30
C PRO A 15 9.58 5.71 1.04
N GLU A 16 10.21 4.54 0.91
CA GLU A 16 9.99 3.65 -0.25
C GLU A 16 8.58 3.05 -0.25
N LEU A 17 8.05 2.76 0.94
CA LEU A 17 6.68 2.31 1.11
C LEU A 17 5.67 3.41 0.76
N GLU A 18 5.97 4.65 1.13
CA GLU A 18 5.16 5.81 0.76
C GLU A 18 5.17 6.07 -0.75
N ALA A 19 6.35 5.98 -1.40
CA ALA A 19 6.47 6.08 -2.85
C ALA A 19 5.62 5.00 -3.57
N LYS A 20 5.67 3.75 -3.10
CA LYS A 20 4.82 2.66 -3.64
C LYS A 20 3.32 2.94 -3.51
N ILE A 21 2.88 3.62 -2.44
CA ILE A 21 1.49 4.03 -2.30
C ILE A 21 1.11 5.07 -3.38
N VAL A 22 2.00 6.02 -3.67
CA VAL A 22 1.78 7.05 -4.70
C VAL A 22 1.64 6.40 -6.07
N ASP A 23 2.50 5.44 -6.40
CA ASP A 23 2.43 4.70 -7.66
C ASP A 23 1.10 3.93 -7.80
N LEU A 24 0.73 3.16 -6.76
CA LEU A 24 -0.53 2.40 -6.74
C LEU A 24 -1.77 3.30 -6.82
N LYS A 25 -1.74 4.49 -6.22
CA LYS A 25 -2.81 5.49 -6.34
C LYS A 25 -2.88 6.05 -7.76
N SER A 26 -1.73 6.30 -8.39
CA SER A 26 -1.68 6.81 -9.77
C SER A 26 -2.24 5.80 -10.76
N GLU A 27 -1.94 4.51 -10.59
CA GLU A 27 -2.56 3.43 -11.35
C GLU A 27 -4.08 3.37 -11.14
N LEU A 28 -4.54 3.51 -9.90
CA LEU A 28 -5.97 3.54 -9.59
C LEU A 28 -6.71 4.70 -10.25
N VAL A 29 -6.10 5.89 -10.32
CA VAL A 29 -6.68 7.05 -11.00
C VAL A 29 -6.81 6.79 -12.50
N LYS A 30 -5.79 6.21 -13.13
CA LYS A 30 -5.84 5.83 -14.55
C LYS A 30 -6.94 4.81 -14.82
N GLU A 31 -7.04 3.76 -14.01
CA GLU A 31 -8.11 2.77 -14.18
C GLU A 31 -9.51 3.36 -13.93
N ARG A 32 -9.66 4.27 -12.98
CA ARG A 32 -10.92 5.00 -12.74
C ARG A 32 -11.29 5.91 -13.91
N ALA A 33 -10.33 6.57 -14.53
CA ALA A 33 -10.55 7.40 -15.70
C ALA A 33 -11.06 6.56 -16.89
N LEU A 34 -10.48 5.37 -17.10
CA LEU A 34 -10.94 4.42 -18.11
C LEU A 34 -12.37 3.93 -17.84
N ILE A 35 -12.71 3.66 -16.58
CA ILE A 35 -14.09 3.31 -16.20
C ILE A 35 -15.04 4.46 -16.50
N SER A 36 -14.62 5.69 -16.16
CA SER A 36 -15.44 6.89 -16.36
C SER A 36 -15.67 7.21 -17.83
N SER A 37 -14.76 6.83 -18.73
CA SER A 37 -14.93 7.01 -20.17
C SER A 37 -15.89 5.99 -20.81
N GLY A 38 -16.53 5.12 -20.01
CA GLY A 38 -17.41 4.07 -20.50
C GLY A 38 -16.66 2.82 -20.96
N THR A 39 -15.34 2.79 -20.82
CA THR A 39 -14.55 1.59 -21.10
C THR A 39 -14.77 0.61 -19.96
N ARG A 40 -15.28 -0.59 -20.28
CA ARG A 40 -15.44 -1.65 -19.27
C ARG A 40 -14.09 -1.89 -18.60
N ALA A 41 -14.02 -1.75 -17.28
CA ALA A 41 -12.82 -2.08 -16.52
C ALA A 41 -12.38 -3.48 -16.93
N GLU A 42 -11.22 -3.61 -17.58
CA GLU A 42 -10.77 -4.92 -18.06
C GLU A 42 -10.70 -5.93 -16.91
N LYS A 43 -10.35 -5.46 -15.71
CA LYS A 43 -10.09 -6.31 -14.54
C LYS A 43 -10.48 -5.59 -13.25
N PRO A 44 -11.76 -5.60 -12.81
CA PRO A 44 -12.16 -5.10 -11.49
C PRO A 44 -11.35 -5.74 -10.34
N ALA A 45 -10.81 -6.95 -10.56
CA ALA A 45 -9.86 -7.60 -9.66
C ALA A 45 -8.55 -6.79 -9.44
N LYS A 46 -8.05 -6.05 -10.44
CA LYS A 46 -6.85 -5.21 -10.31
C LYS A 46 -7.07 -4.07 -9.31
N ILE A 47 -8.17 -3.33 -9.44
CA ILE A 47 -8.54 -2.27 -8.48
C ILE A 47 -8.64 -2.81 -7.06
N ARG A 48 -9.34 -3.95 -6.89
CA ARG A 48 -9.47 -4.60 -5.58
C ARG A 48 -8.12 -5.04 -5.01
N ASN A 49 -7.22 -5.54 -5.85
CA ASN A 49 -5.88 -5.96 -5.43
C ASN A 49 -5.00 -4.76 -5.07
N ALA A 50 -5.03 -3.68 -5.86
CA ALA A 50 -4.30 -2.45 -5.58
C ALA A 50 -4.74 -1.81 -4.25
N ARG A 51 -6.06 -1.72 -4.00
CA ARG A 51 -6.61 -1.26 -2.71
C ARG A 51 -6.12 -2.09 -1.53
N ARG A 52 -6.11 -3.43 -1.67
CA ARG A 52 -5.60 -4.35 -0.64
C ARG A 52 -4.10 -4.18 -0.42
N GLN A 53 -3.32 -3.91 -1.47
CA GLN A 53 -1.89 -3.65 -1.35
C GLN A 53 -1.62 -2.34 -0.59
N VAL A 54 -2.31 -1.25 -0.93
CA VAL A 54 -2.20 0.03 -0.22
C VAL A 54 -2.50 -0.15 1.28
N ALA A 55 -3.58 -0.85 1.63
CA ALA A 55 -3.93 -1.10 3.03
C ALA A 55 -2.83 -1.87 3.79
N ARG A 56 -2.23 -2.88 3.15
CA ARG A 56 -1.12 -3.65 3.75
C ARG A 56 0.12 -2.80 3.96
N ILE A 57 0.47 -1.94 3.00
CA ILE A 57 1.62 -1.03 3.11
C ILE A 57 1.41 -0.06 4.27
N LEU A 58 0.22 0.56 4.37
CA LEU A 58 -0.13 1.45 5.47
C LEU A 58 -0.05 0.74 6.83
N THR A 59 -0.49 -0.52 6.90
CA THR A 59 -0.39 -1.33 8.12
C THR A 59 1.07 -1.50 8.54
N ILE A 60 1.97 -1.86 7.61
CA ILE A 60 3.40 -2.03 7.89
C ILE A 60 4.03 -0.70 8.33
N ILE A 61 3.67 0.42 7.72
CA ILE A 61 4.14 1.75 8.15
C ILE A 61 3.72 2.03 9.59
N ASN A 62 2.46 1.75 9.95
CA ASN A 62 1.97 1.93 11.32
C ASN A 62 2.66 0.98 12.31
N GLU A 63 2.85 -0.30 11.96
CA GLU A 63 3.60 -1.27 12.78
C GLU A 63 5.03 -0.77 13.06
N LYS A 64 5.71 -0.20 12.04
CA LYS A 64 7.05 0.39 12.17
C LYS A 64 7.05 1.63 13.07
N LYS A 65 6.06 2.51 12.92
CA LYS A 65 5.89 3.71 13.76
C LYS A 65 5.62 3.32 15.23
N ALA A 66 4.74 2.35 15.46
CA ALA A 66 4.44 1.83 16.79
C ALA A 66 5.66 1.19 17.47
N LYS A 67 6.46 0.40 16.72
CA LYS A 67 7.73 -0.15 17.23
C LYS A 67 8.78 0.91 17.58
N LYS A 68 8.81 2.04 16.85
CA LYS A 68 9.67 3.17 17.22
C LYS A 68 9.19 3.80 18.53
N HIS A 69 7.91 4.14 18.65
CA HIS A 69 7.37 4.77 19.86
C HIS A 69 7.45 3.89 21.12
N GLY A 70 7.32 2.57 20.99
CA GLY A 70 7.44 1.65 22.13
C GLY A 70 8.84 1.51 22.72
N LYS A 71 9.89 2.06 22.08
CA LYS A 71 11.26 2.07 22.64
C LYS A 71 11.57 3.30 23.49
N ASP A 72 10.80 4.37 23.33
CA ASP A 72 11.08 5.68 23.95
C ASP A 72 10.21 5.95 25.18
N GLY A 73 9.30 5.03 25.54
CA GLY A 73 8.36 5.15 26.66
C GLY A 73 8.71 4.25 27.85
N ARG A 74 9.83 4.53 28.53
CA ARG A 74 9.97 4.27 29.97
C ARG A 74 10.03 5.62 30.65
N GLY A 75 8.88 6.07 31.12
CA GLY A 75 8.69 7.36 31.77
C GLY A 75 7.29 7.39 32.38
N ASP A 76 7.05 6.43 33.27
CA ASP A 76 6.12 6.62 34.39
C ASP A 76 6.90 7.30 35.53
#